data_AF-A0AAW9EA31-F1
#
_entry.id   AF-A0AAW9EA31-F1
#
_cell.length_a   1.000
_cell.length_b   1.000
_cell.length_c   1.000
_cell.angle_alpha   90.00
_cell.angle_beta   90.00
_cell.angle_gamma   90.00
#
_symmetry.space_group_name_H-M   'P 1'
#
loop_
_entity.id
_entity.type
_entity.pdbx_description
1 polymer ?
#
loop_
_entity_poly.entity_id
_entity_poly.type
_entity_poly.pdbx_seq_one_letter_code
_entity_poly.pdbx_strand_id
1 'polypeptide(L)'
;RAVTDKPSLLMCKTIIGFGSPNKAGTHDSHGAPLGDAEIALTREALGWKYAPFEIPSDIYAQWDAKEAGQAKEAAWNDKFAAYAKAFPQEAAEFTRRMKGEMPSDFDAKANEFIAKL
;
A
#
# COMPACT_ATOMS: atom_id res chain seq x y z
N ARG A 1 27.49 -2.09 0.24
CA ARG A 1 27.36 -1.02 1.25
C ARG A 1 25.93 -0.50 1.19
N ALA A 2 25.21 -0.44 2.31
CA ALA A 2 23.89 0.19 2.35
C ALA A 2 24.03 1.72 2.21
N VAL A 3 23.16 2.35 1.43
CA VAL A 3 23.00 3.82 1.36
C VAL A 3 21.74 4.16 2.14
N THR A 4 21.89 4.84 3.27
CA THR A 4 20.79 5.14 4.21
C THR A 4 20.62 6.65 4.44
N ASP A 5 21.36 7.48 3.72
CA ASP A 5 21.47 8.93 3.87
C ASP A 5 20.90 9.71 2.68
N LYS A 6 20.31 9.02 1.68
CA LYS A 6 19.78 9.62 0.45
C LYS A 6 18.49 8.92 0.01
N PRO A 7 17.50 9.65 -0.55
CA PRO A 7 16.38 9.01 -1.23
C PRO A 7 16.86 8.25 -2.47
N SER A 8 16.14 7.20 -2.84
CA SER A 8 16.43 6.40 -4.03
C SER A 8 15.37 6.64 -5.11
N LEU A 9 15.82 6.84 -6.35
CA LEU A 9 14.96 6.79 -7.53
C LEU A 9 15.26 5.50 -8.29
N LEU A 10 14.28 4.60 -8.34
CA LEU A 10 14.38 3.37 -9.13
C LEU A 10 13.81 3.63 -10.52
N MET A 11 14.68 3.83 -11.51
CA MET A 11 14.29 4.07 -12.90
C MET A 11 13.92 2.74 -13.59
N CYS A 12 12.71 2.26 -13.34
CA CYS A 12 12.18 1.04 -13.93
C CYS A 12 11.73 1.29 -15.38
N LYS A 13 12.55 0.91 -16.35
CA LYS A 13 12.17 0.95 -17.77
C LYS A 13 11.16 -0.15 -18.09
N THR A 14 9.93 0.22 -18.41
CA THR A 14 8.85 -0.72 -18.78
C THR A 14 8.28 -0.39 -20.15
N ILE A 15 7.36 -1.23 -20.64
CA ILE A 15 6.51 -0.96 -21.81
C ILE A 15 5.09 -0.76 -21.28
N ILE A 16 4.47 0.39 -21.53
CA ILE A 16 3.06 0.62 -21.16
C ILE A 16 2.18 -0.38 -21.93
N GLY A 17 1.18 -0.98 -21.28
CA GLY A 17 0.34 -2.00 -21.92
C GLY A 17 1.07 -3.29 -22.29
N PHE A 18 2.22 -3.61 -21.68
CA PHE A 18 2.98 -4.84 -21.94
C PHE A 18 2.06 -6.08 -22.01
N GLY A 19 2.22 -6.87 -23.07
CA GLY A 19 1.40 -8.05 -23.36
C GLY A 19 0.36 -7.81 -24.47
N SER A 20 -0.13 -6.58 -24.65
CA SER A 20 -1.07 -6.25 -25.74
C SER A 20 -0.32 -6.12 -27.07
N PRO A 21 -0.59 -6.98 -28.08
CA PRO A 21 0.17 -6.94 -29.33
C PRO A 21 0.00 -5.64 -30.12
N ASN A 22 -1.18 -5.02 -30.09
CA ASN A 22 -1.46 -3.83 -30.91
C ASN A 22 -1.39 -2.51 -30.13
N LYS A 23 -1.43 -2.52 -28.79
CA LYS A 23 -1.45 -1.30 -27.97
C LYS A 23 -0.26 -1.18 -27.01
N ALA A 24 0.59 -2.21 -26.87
CA ALA A 24 1.81 -2.07 -26.07
C ALA A 24 2.74 -0.99 -26.63
N GLY A 25 3.22 -0.10 -25.76
CA GLY A 25 4.11 1.00 -26.14
C GLY A 25 3.41 2.20 -26.78
N THR A 26 2.08 2.21 -26.89
CA THR A 26 1.31 3.31 -27.49
C THR A 26 0.47 4.04 -26.45
N HIS A 27 0.06 5.28 -26.75
CA HIS A 27 -0.79 6.08 -25.87
C HIS A 27 -2.21 5.51 -25.71
N ASP A 28 -2.68 4.70 -26.66
CA ASP A 28 -4.03 4.12 -26.64
C ASP A 28 -4.24 3.11 -25.50
N SER A 29 -3.16 2.59 -24.93
CA SER A 29 -3.21 1.72 -23.74
C SER A 29 -3.35 2.48 -22.41
N HIS A 30 -3.30 3.82 -22.42
CA HIS A 30 -3.22 4.61 -21.19
C HIS A 30 -4.54 4.73 -20.43
N GLY A 31 -5.62 5.13 -21.12
CA GLY A 31 -6.84 5.61 -20.46
C GLY A 31 -8.14 5.06 -21.02
N ALA A 32 -8.09 4.06 -21.90
CA ALA A 32 -9.25 3.45 -22.50
C ALA A 32 -9.20 1.92 -22.39
N PRO A 33 -10.36 1.23 -22.31
CA PRO A 33 -10.39 -0.23 -22.38
C PRO A 33 -9.67 -0.75 -23.64
N LEU A 34 -8.99 -1.90 -23.50
CA LEU A 34 -8.32 -2.53 -24.65
C LEU A 34 -9.33 -2.97 -25.72
N GLY A 35 -10.50 -3.46 -25.30
CA GLY A 35 -11.54 -4.05 -26.15
C GLY A 35 -11.40 -5.57 -26.23
N ASP A 36 -12.51 -6.29 -26.42
CA ASP A 36 -12.56 -7.76 -26.28
C ASP A 36 -11.59 -8.50 -27.21
N ALA A 37 -11.48 -8.05 -28.46
CA ALA A 37 -10.54 -8.63 -29.43
C ALA A 37 -9.08 -8.48 -28.96
N GLU A 38 -8.71 -7.29 -28.48
CA GLU A 38 -7.35 -7.02 -27.99
C GLU A 38 -7.06 -7.78 -26.70
N ILE A 39 -8.08 -7.96 -25.84
CA ILE A 39 -7.98 -8.74 -24.61
C ILE A 39 -7.72 -10.23 -24.92
N ALA A 40 -8.37 -10.79 -25.94
CA ALA A 40 -8.12 -12.17 -26.37
C ALA A 40 -6.66 -12.35 -26.85
N LEU A 41 -6.18 -11.44 -27.71
CA LEU A 41 -4.79 -11.46 -28.20
C LEU A 41 -3.77 -11.26 -27.07
N THR A 42 -4.09 -10.42 -26.09
CA THR A 42 -3.24 -10.19 -24.92
C THR A 42 -3.11 -11.45 -24.06
N ARG A 43 -4.22 -12.19 -23.87
CA ARG A 43 -4.19 -13.48 -23.15
C ARG A 43 -3.31 -14.50 -23.86
N GLU A 44 -3.43 -14.61 -25.19
CA GLU A 44 -2.58 -15.50 -26.00
C GLU A 44 -1.10 -15.13 -25.87
N ALA A 45 -0.76 -13.84 -26.00
CA ALA A 45 0.62 -13.34 -25.89
C ALA A 45 1.24 -13.58 -24.50
N LEU A 46 0.44 -13.50 -23.43
CA LEU A 46 0.89 -13.73 -22.05
C LEU A 46 0.83 -15.21 -21.63
N GLY A 47 0.26 -16.09 -22.46
CA GLY A 47 -0.05 -17.46 -22.05
C GLY A 47 -1.07 -17.55 -20.91
N TRP A 48 -1.92 -16.54 -20.75
CA TRP A 48 -2.92 -16.46 -19.69
C TRP A 48 -4.21 -17.17 -20.10
N LYS A 49 -4.39 -18.40 -19.61
CA LYS A 49 -5.50 -19.29 -20.00
C LYS A 49 -6.80 -19.12 -19.19
N TYR A 50 -6.78 -18.36 -18.11
CA TYR A 50 -7.92 -18.25 -17.19
C TYR A 50 -8.94 -17.21 -17.66
N ALA A 51 -10.21 -17.50 -17.41
CA ALA A 51 -11.34 -16.63 -17.75
C ALA A 51 -11.27 -15.28 -17.01
N PRO A 52 -12.08 -14.27 -17.39
CA PRO A 52 -12.19 -13.04 -16.61
C PRO A 52 -12.49 -13.33 -15.14
N PHE A 53 -11.65 -12.79 -14.25
CA PHE A 53 -11.74 -12.94 -12.79
C PHE A 53 -11.54 -14.36 -12.24
N GLU A 54 -11.09 -15.30 -13.07
CA GLU A 54 -10.66 -16.62 -12.62
C GLU A 54 -9.17 -16.58 -12.25
N ILE A 55 -8.86 -16.91 -11.00
CA ILE A 55 -7.48 -17.04 -10.49
C ILE A 55 -7.38 -18.43 -9.84
N PRO A 56 -6.45 -19.29 -10.28
CA PRO A 56 -6.27 -20.62 -9.70
C PRO A 56 -5.67 -20.55 -8.28
N SER A 57 -5.90 -21.61 -7.49
CA SER A 57 -5.51 -21.65 -6.08
C SER A 57 -3.99 -21.60 -5.85
N ASP A 58 -3.19 -22.13 -6.77
CA ASP A 58 -1.73 -22.09 -6.72
C ASP A 58 -1.18 -20.67 -6.84
N ILE A 59 -1.79 -19.84 -7.70
CA ILE A 59 -1.47 -18.41 -7.79
C ILE A 59 -1.89 -17.71 -6.49
N TYR A 60 -3.10 -17.96 -5.96
CA TYR A 60 -3.50 -17.39 -4.66
C TYR A 60 -2.54 -17.75 -3.53
N ALA A 61 -2.10 -19.01 -3.44
CA ALA A 61 -1.18 -19.47 -2.41
C ALA A 61 0.18 -18.77 -2.49
N GLN A 62 0.68 -18.49 -3.70
CA GLN A 62 1.95 -17.77 -3.91
C GLN A 62 1.84 -16.27 -3.59
N TRP A 63 0.65 -15.68 -3.78
CA TRP A 63 0.39 -14.26 -3.52
C TRP A 63 -0.09 -13.98 -2.10
N ASP A 64 -0.49 -15.01 -1.36
CA ASP A 64 -1.03 -14.81 -0.03
C ASP A 64 0.01 -14.26 0.94
N ALA A 65 -0.29 -13.08 1.50
CA ALA A 65 0.57 -12.42 2.47
C ALA A 65 -0.06 -12.40 3.88
N LYS A 66 -1.20 -13.07 4.10
CA LYS A 66 -1.93 -13.03 5.38
C LYS A 66 -1.08 -13.55 6.54
N GLU A 67 -0.49 -14.74 6.41
CA GLU A 67 0.33 -15.33 7.47
C GLU A 67 1.60 -14.50 7.73
N ALA A 68 2.30 -14.10 6.66
CA ALA A 68 3.50 -13.28 6.77
C ALA A 68 3.21 -11.90 7.37
N GLY A 69 2.07 -11.29 7.03
CA GLY A 69 1.60 -10.03 7.58
C GLY A 69 1.26 -10.15 9.06
N GLN A 70 0.47 -11.17 9.43
CA GLN A 70 0.10 -11.45 10.81
C GLN A 70 1.35 -11.65 11.69
N ALA A 71 2.34 -12.41 11.22
CA ALA A 71 3.56 -12.67 11.98
C ALA A 71 4.38 -11.38 12.22
N LYS A 72 4.48 -10.52 11.19
CA LYS A 72 5.18 -9.22 11.30
C LYS A 72 4.45 -8.27 12.24
N GLU A 73 3.12 -8.22 12.16
CA GLU A 73 2.30 -7.37 13.02
C GLU A 73 2.33 -7.85 14.47
N ALA A 74 2.21 -9.16 14.72
CA ALA A 74 2.33 -9.75 16.05
C ALA A 74 3.69 -9.40 16.68
N ALA A 75 4.79 -9.57 15.93
CA ALA A 75 6.11 -9.18 16.39
C ALA A 75 6.26 -7.66 16.65
N TRP A 76 5.52 -6.82 15.93
CA TRP A 76 5.49 -5.38 16.18
C TRP A 76 4.66 -5.04 17.43
N ASN A 77 3.52 -5.70 17.64
CA ASN A 77 2.66 -5.52 18.81
C ASN A 77 3.40 -5.87 20.10
N ASP A 78 4.19 -6.94 20.12
CA ASP A 78 5.04 -7.29 21.27
C ASP A 78 6.08 -6.19 21.57
N LYS A 79 6.70 -5.64 20.52
CA LYS A 79 7.64 -4.50 20.66
C LYS A 79 6.93 -3.26 21.17
N PHE A 80 5.72 -2.97 20.69
CA PHE A 80 4.94 -1.82 21.13
C PHE A 80 4.47 -1.97 22.59
N ALA A 81 4.09 -3.18 23.02
CA ALA A 81 3.76 -3.47 24.40
C ALA A 81 4.96 -3.27 25.34
N ALA A 82 6.15 -3.75 24.94
CA ALA A 82 7.39 -3.50 25.68
C ALA A 82 7.73 -2.00 25.74
N TYR A 83 7.56 -1.29 24.62
CA TYR A 83 7.72 0.16 24.53
C TYR A 83 6.76 0.91 25.48
N ALA A 84 5.48 0.56 25.48
CA ALA A 84 4.47 1.19 26.34
C ALA A 84 4.74 0.97 27.84
N LYS A 85 5.31 -0.19 28.21
CA LYS A 85 5.76 -0.44 29.59
C LYS A 85 6.93 0.45 30.00
N ALA A 86 7.87 0.73 29.09
CA ALA A 86 9.05 1.55 29.35
C ALA A 86 8.79 3.06 29.20
N PHE A 87 7.86 3.45 28.33
CA PHE A 87 7.55 4.82 27.92
C PHE A 87 6.03 5.06 27.89
N PRO A 88 5.36 5.05 29.04
CA PRO A 88 3.89 5.05 29.10
C PRO A 88 3.25 6.34 28.56
N GLN A 89 3.88 7.49 28.77
CA GLN A 89 3.36 8.77 28.29
C GLN A 89 3.51 8.88 26.77
N GLU A 90 4.66 8.51 26.24
CA GLU A 90 4.97 8.57 24.82
C GLU A 90 4.17 7.54 24.02
N ALA A 91 3.90 6.36 24.57
CA ALA A 91 3.03 5.36 23.95
C ALA A 91 1.56 5.80 23.89
N ALA A 92 1.06 6.49 24.94
CA ALA A 92 -0.26 7.11 24.91
C ALA A 92 -0.33 8.19 23.83
N GLU A 93 0.69 9.06 23.75
CA GLU A 93 0.77 10.10 22.72
C GLU A 93 0.92 9.54 21.30
N PHE A 94 1.71 8.49 21.12
CA PHE A 94 1.81 7.78 19.84
C PHE A 94 0.44 7.25 19.43
N THR A 95 -0.25 6.55 20.32
CA THR A 95 -1.58 5.99 20.04
C THR A 95 -2.59 7.07 19.67
N ARG A 96 -2.69 8.14 20.48
CA ARG A 96 -3.58 9.28 20.23
C ARG A 96 -3.33 9.88 18.83
N ARG A 97 -2.06 10.15 18.51
CA ARG A 97 -1.66 10.74 17.22
C ARG A 97 -1.94 9.82 16.04
N MET A 98 -1.70 8.51 16.17
CA MET A 98 -1.98 7.53 15.11
C MET A 98 -3.48 7.37 14.86
N LYS A 99 -4.33 7.60 15.87
CA LYS A 99 -5.79 7.65 15.70
C LYS A 99 -6.32 8.99 15.17
N GLY A 100 -5.47 10.01 15.04
CA GLY A 100 -5.88 11.36 14.68
C GLY A 100 -6.73 12.06 15.75
N GLU A 101 -6.67 11.58 17.00
CA GLU A 101 -7.41 12.17 18.11
C GLU A 101 -6.71 13.44 18.59
N MET A 102 -7.46 14.49 18.93
CA MET A 102 -6.92 15.70 19.56
C MET A 102 -6.68 15.49 21.06
N PRO A 103 -5.81 16.29 21.70
CA PRO A 103 -5.74 16.31 23.16
C PRO A 103 -7.11 16.64 23.76
N SER A 104 -7.46 16.00 24.88
CA SER A 104 -8.80 16.09 25.49
C SER A 104 -9.21 17.50 25.92
N ASP A 105 -8.22 18.37 26.19
CA ASP A 105 -8.41 19.75 26.61
C ASP A 105 -8.18 20.77 25.48
N PHE A 106 -7.97 20.30 24.24
CA PHE A 106 -7.66 21.17 23.12
C PHE A 106 -8.76 22.21 22.88
N ASP A 107 -10.02 21.78 22.82
CA ASP A 107 -11.15 22.69 22.54
C ASP A 107 -11.30 23.76 23.62
N ALA A 108 -11.18 23.35 24.89
CA ALA A 108 -11.26 24.29 26.01
C ALA A 108 -10.14 25.34 25.94
N LYS A 109 -8.90 24.91 25.70
CA LYS A 109 -7.73 25.80 25.57
C LYS A 109 -7.81 26.70 24.34
N ALA A 110 -8.26 26.16 23.21
CA ALA A 110 -8.43 26.92 21.97
C ALA A 110 -9.48 28.03 22.16
N ASN A 111 -10.62 27.71 22.77
CA ASN A 111 -11.66 28.68 23.06
C ASN A 111 -11.21 29.75 24.07
N GLU A 112 -10.49 29.36 25.13
CA GLU A 112 -9.91 30.31 26.09
C GLU A 112 -8.93 31.27 25.41
N PHE A 113 -8.11 30.76 24.48
CA PHE A 113 -7.19 31.58 23.70
C PHE A 113 -7.95 32.55 22.78
N ILE A 114 -8.98 32.08 22.07
CA ILE A 114 -9.79 32.92 21.18
C ILE A 114 -10.51 34.03 21.96
N ALA A 115 -11.03 33.76 23.16
CA ALA A 115 -11.72 34.76 23.97
C ALA A 115 -10.80 35.86 24.54
N LYS A 116 -9.48 35.66 24.50
CA LYS A 116 -8.47 36.64 24.93
C LYS A 116 -7.94 37.52 23.78
N LEU A 117 -8.32 37.21 22.54
CA LEU A 117 -8.03 38.03 21.35
C LEU A 117 -9.07 39.15 21.19
#